data_AF-A0A7W1B736-F1
#
_entry.id   AF-A0A7W1B736-F1
#
_cell.length_a   1.000
_cell.length_b   1.000
_cell.length_c   1.000
_cell.angle_alpha   90.00
_cell.angle_beta   90.00
_cell.angle_gamma   90.00
#
_symmetry.space_group_name_H-M   'P 1'
#
loop_
_entity.id
_entity.type
_entity.pdbx_description
1 polymer ?
#
loop_
_entity_poly.entity_id
_entity_poly.type
_entity_poly.pdbx_seq_one_letter_code
_entity_poly.pdbx_strand_id
1 'polypeptide(L)' 'AEATRSQLDPSIVMSQRLIERLAVAGPQTLDAIAAIEGIRQWRVTEWGPALLAACACA' A
#
# COMPACT_ATOMS: atom_id res chain seq x y z
N ALA A 1 6.48 -10.94 -4.62
CA ALA A 1 5.61 -11.70 -5.54
C ALA A 1 4.86 -10.74 -6.48
N GLU A 2 4.31 -9.65 -5.97
CA GLU A 2 3.34 -8.84 -6.74
C GLU A 2 3.94 -7.74 -7.62
N ALA A 3 5.08 -7.15 -7.24
CA ALA A 3 5.82 -6.23 -8.11
C ALA A 3 6.31 -6.88 -9.42
N THR A 4 6.61 -8.18 -9.39
CA THR A 4 7.05 -8.94 -10.57
C THR A 4 5.93 -9.12 -11.61
N ARG A 5 4.65 -9.08 -11.18
CA ARG A 5 3.50 -9.25 -12.08
C ARG A 5 3.17 -8.00 -12.89
N SER A 6 3.44 -6.82 -12.37
CA SER A 6 2.99 -5.57 -13.00
C SER A 6 3.97 -4.96 -13.99
N GLN A 7 5.20 -5.50 -14.13
CA GLN A 7 6.32 -4.89 -14.89
C GLN A 7 6.61 -3.42 -14.50
N LEU A 8 6.05 -2.96 -13.38
CA LEU A 8 6.23 -1.62 -12.85
C LEU A 8 7.30 -1.70 -11.78
N ASP A 9 8.20 -0.71 -11.80
CA ASP A 9 9.13 -0.54 -10.70
C ASP A 9 8.31 -0.36 -9.39
N PRO A 10 8.63 -1.09 -8.31
CA PRO A 10 7.92 -0.97 -7.04
C PRO A 10 7.86 0.48 -6.52
N SER A 11 8.87 1.30 -6.84
CA SER A 11 8.91 2.72 -6.49
C SER A 11 7.89 3.58 -7.26
N ILE A 12 7.44 3.12 -8.43
CA ILE A 12 6.33 3.71 -9.19
C ILE A 12 4.99 3.35 -8.55
N VAL A 13 4.86 2.11 -8.06
CA VAL A 13 3.65 1.63 -7.40
C VAL A 13 3.47 2.31 -6.03
N MET A 14 4.54 2.33 -5.23
CA MET A 14 4.58 3.01 -3.93
C MET A 14 5.93 3.65 -3.68
N SER A 15 5.93 4.97 -3.51
CA SER A 15 7.12 5.70 -3.09
C SER A 15 7.51 5.31 -1.67
N GLN A 16 8.81 5.39 -1.36
CA GLN A 16 9.33 5.09 -0.03
C GLN A 16 8.64 5.92 1.07
N ARG A 17 8.35 7.20 0.80
CA ARG A 17 7.57 8.05 1.70
C ARG A 17 6.19 7.47 2.03
N LEU A 18 5.51 6.84 1.06
CA LEU A 18 4.21 6.22 1.31
C LEU A 18 4.33 4.92 2.10
N ILE A 19 5.42 4.15 1.89
CA ILE A 19 5.72 2.97 2.72
C ILE A 19 5.90 3.38 4.18
N GLU A 20 6.69 4.42 4.44
CA GLU A 20 6.92 4.95 5.80
C GLU A 20 5.62 5.43 6.45
N ARG A 21 4.78 6.17 5.71
CA ARG A 21 3.47 6.60 6.19
C ARG A 21 2.54 5.44 6.50
N LEU A 22 2.54 4.41 5.65
CA LEU A 22 1.75 3.20 5.86
C LEU A 22 2.21 2.46 7.12
N ALA A 23 3.52 2.32 7.31
CA ALA A 23 4.11 1.69 8.49
C ALA A 23 3.77 2.45 9.77
N VAL A 24 3.81 3.79 9.75
CA VAL A 24 3.43 4.62 10.90
C VAL A 24 1.92 4.57 11.19
N ALA A 25 1.09 4.53 10.15
CA ALA A 25 -0.37 4.50 10.30
C ALA A 25 -0.90 3.14 10.77
N GLY A 26 -0.20 2.04 10.48
CA GLY A 26 -0.58 0.68 10.89
C GLY A 26 -2.02 0.28 10.53
N PRO A 27 -2.52 0.55 9.31
CA PRO A 27 -3.92 0.36 8.99
C PRO A 27 -4.34 -1.11 9.06
N GLN A 28 -5.52 -1.34 9.64
CA GLN A 28 -6.13 -2.68 9.77
C GLN A 28 -7.28 -2.90 8.77
N THR A 29 -7.67 -1.87 8.03
CA THR A 29 -8.78 -1.90 7.08
C THR A 29 -8.44 -1.16 5.78
N LEU A 30 -9.13 -1.52 4.69
CA LEU A 30 -8.93 -0.88 3.38
C LEU A 30 -9.30 0.61 3.43
N ASP A 31 -10.31 0.98 4.22
CA ASP A 31 -10.70 2.37 4.44
C ASP A 31 -9.60 3.15 5.17
N ALA A 32 -8.92 2.53 6.14
CA ALA A 32 -7.79 3.16 6.82
C ALA A 32 -6.61 3.38 5.86
N ILE A 33 -6.38 2.48 4.89
CA ILE A 33 -5.41 2.70 3.81
C ILE A 33 -5.85 3.86 2.91
N ALA A 34 -7.12 3.92 2.53
CA ALA A 34 -7.66 4.98 1.69
C ALA A 34 -7.58 6.37 2.35
N ALA A 35 -7.59 6.42 3.68
CA ALA A 35 -7.46 7.66 4.46
C ALA A 35 -6.01 8.20 4.50
N ILE A 36 -5.00 7.42 4.09
CA ILE A 36 -3.61 7.87 4.06
C ILE A 36 -3.44 8.86 2.91
N GLU A 37 -3.12 10.10 3.26
CA GLU A 37 -2.89 11.15 2.27
C GLU A 37 -1.78 10.74 1.27
N GLY A 38 -2.06 10.95 -0.02
CA GLY A 38 -1.18 10.54 -1.12
C GLY A 38 -1.44 9.12 -1.64
N ILE A 39 -2.28 8.32 -0.98
CA ILE A 39 -2.83 7.09 -1.55
C ILE A 39 -4.05 7.44 -2.41
N ARG A 40 -4.01 6.98 -3.67
CA ARG A 40 -5.12 7.14 -4.62
C ARG A 40 -6.04 5.93 -4.54
N GLN A 41 -7.33 6.12 -4.76
CA GLN A 41 -8.36 5.07 -4.63
C GLN A 41 -8.08 3.85 -5.52
N TRP A 42 -7.59 4.03 -6.75
CA TRP A 42 -7.18 2.91 -7.62
C TRP A 42 -6.15 1.99 -6.96
N ARG A 43 -5.24 2.57 -6.17
CA ARG A 43 -4.15 1.85 -5.50
C ARG A 43 -4.67 1.01 -4.34
N VAL A 44 -5.71 1.47 -3.65
CA VAL A 44 -6.42 0.70 -2.61
C VAL A 44 -7.16 -0.48 -3.24
N THR A 45 -7.84 -0.25 -4.36
CA THR A 45 -8.59 -1.30 -5.06
C THR A 45 -7.68 -2.41 -5.57
N GLU A 46 -6.52 -2.06 -6.12
CA GLU A 46 -5.61 -3.03 -6.75
C GLU A 46 -4.63 -3.66 -5.75
N TRP A 47 -4.14 -2.90 -4.77
CA TRP A 47 -3.05 -3.32 -3.87
C TRP A 47 -3.44 -3.39 -2.39
N GLY A 48 -4.60 -2.85 -2.01
CA GLY A 48 -5.04 -2.76 -0.62
C GLY A 48 -5.00 -4.09 0.15
N PRO A 49 -5.48 -5.22 -0.41
CA PRO A 49 -5.40 -6.52 0.26
C PRO A 49 -3.96 -6.97 0.53
N ALA A 50 -3.04 -6.77 -0.42
CA ALA A 50 -1.63 -7.11 -0.26
C ALA A 50 -0.94 -6.21 0.78
N LEU A 51 -1.30 -4.93 0.83
CA LEU A 51 -0.80 -3.98 1.82
C LEU A 51 -1.29 -4.31 3.23
N LEU A 52 -2.56 -4.65 3.40
CA LEU A 52 -3.09 -5.11 4.70
C LEU A 52 -2.40 -6.38 5.19
N ALA A 53 -2.18 -7.35 4.30
CA ALA A 53 -1.45 -8.57 4.65
C ALA A 53 -0.01 -8.27 5.09
N ALA A 54 0.66 -7.30 4.46
CA ALA A 54 1.99 -6.87 4.87
C ALA A 54 1.98 -6.17 6.25
N CYS A 55 0.97 -5.36 6.54
CA CYS A 55 0.81 -4.68 7.83
C CYS A 55 0.41 -5.63 8.97
N ALA A 56 -0.36 -6.69 8.69
CA ALA A 56 -0.80 -7.65 9.69
C ALA A 56 0.31 -8.59 10.20
N CYS A 57 1.42 -8.71 9.46
CA CYS A 57 2.58 -9.52 9.82
C CYS A 57 3.73 -8.71 10.46
N ALA A 58 3.58 -7.39 10.63
CA ALA A 58 4.57 -6.50 11.25
C ALA A 58 4.33 -6.34 12.75
#